data_AF-A0A1J5HJU3-F1
#
_entry.id   AF-A0A1J5HJU3-F1
#
_cell.length_a   1.000
_cell.length_b   1.000
_cell.length_c   1.000
_cell.angle_alpha   90.00
_cell.angle_beta   90.00
_cell.angle_gamma   90.00
#
_symmetry.space_group_name_H-M   'P 1'
#
loop_
_entity.id
_entity.type
_entity.pdbx_description
1 polymer ?
#
loop_
_entity_poly.entity_id
_entity_poly.type
_entity_poly.pdbx_seq_one_letter_code
_entity_poly.pdbx_strand_id
1 'polypeptide(L)'
;MHKQNTTTKHTGLAIAIAWPETYCKQAGYFPDNILNFIGIAKHHYYKVGHAALVLVNVENGYCSYFDFGRYHTPWQTGRARSVHTDPLLKIHTCAKFNKAGSEIINFNEILTELQLNPECHGEGAIHASYGRIDYEKSLAKAYWFQEKSPFAYGPFRYKGSNCSRFVNDCLVAGKPNLWSLVKLRLLVPLTPTTLNNVHAFNHKTIIPKLQKNVPFCPLPLPNKQFLKTTLPQPERATNIPHDAQWLSGEGCGSWFHLKATDNDFEITRYNANGALEFNGKYRLASENSFNILVPFQVTYLSHFEKVSVVQNTKSFEFSNCNHFVLAI
;
A
#
# COMPACT_ATOMS: atom_id res chain seq x y z
N MET A 1 27.71 34.48 -14.78
CA MET A 1 27.08 33.14 -14.76
C MET A 1 27.55 32.39 -13.51
N HIS A 2 26.85 32.53 -12.39
CA HIS A 2 27.10 31.71 -11.21
C HIS A 2 26.40 30.36 -11.40
N LYS A 3 27.18 29.28 -11.53
CA LYS A 3 26.70 27.93 -11.33
C LYS A 3 26.18 27.83 -9.90
N GLN A 4 24.87 27.79 -9.71
CA GLN A 4 24.30 27.31 -8.46
C GLN A 4 24.75 25.86 -8.29
N ASN A 5 25.61 25.61 -7.32
CA ASN A 5 25.89 24.27 -6.83
C ASN A 5 24.56 23.70 -6.31
N THR A 6 23.96 22.78 -7.07
CA THR A 6 22.81 22.00 -6.61
C THR A 6 23.29 20.98 -5.58
N THR A 7 23.62 21.43 -4.37
CA THR A 7 23.75 20.54 -3.22
C THR A 7 22.42 19.81 -3.06
N THR A 8 22.43 18.48 -3.16
CA THR A 8 21.26 17.64 -2.86
C THR A 8 20.75 17.99 -1.48
N LYS A 9 19.64 18.72 -1.39
CA LYS A 9 19.03 19.11 -0.13
C LYS A 9 18.31 17.88 0.43
N HIS A 10 18.92 17.20 1.39
CA HIS A 10 18.24 16.15 2.14
C HIS A 10 17.26 16.79 3.12
N THR A 11 16.08 17.14 2.61
CA THR A 11 14.98 17.83 3.30
C THR A 11 14.14 16.90 4.18
N GLY A 12 14.38 15.59 4.14
CA GLY A 12 13.61 14.63 4.93
C GLY A 12 14.38 13.37 5.30
N LEU A 13 13.66 12.47 5.94
CA LEU A 13 14.11 11.10 6.20
C LEU A 13 13.13 10.12 5.57
N ALA A 14 13.64 8.98 5.15
CA ALA A 14 12.82 7.84 4.74
C ALA A 14 13.09 6.67 5.67
N ILE A 15 12.02 6.10 6.21
CA ILE A 15 12.04 4.86 6.96
C ILE A 15 11.68 3.73 6.00
N ALA A 16 12.64 2.84 5.75
CA ALA A 16 12.39 1.61 5.01
C ALA A 16 11.94 0.53 5.99
N ILE A 17 10.80 -0.12 5.71
CA ILE A 17 10.16 -1.09 6.59
C ILE A 17 10.02 -2.42 5.87
N ALA A 18 10.25 -3.51 6.60
CA ALA A 18 9.99 -4.88 6.17
C ALA A 18 9.27 -5.68 7.27
N TRP A 19 8.31 -6.51 6.86
CA TRP A 19 7.76 -7.62 7.66
C TRP A 19 8.16 -8.93 7.00
N PRO A 20 9.32 -9.52 7.35
CA PRO A 20 9.88 -10.67 6.63
C PRO A 20 9.00 -11.92 6.70
N GLU A 21 8.14 -12.04 7.71
CA GLU A 21 7.29 -13.22 7.86
C GLU A 21 5.98 -13.20 7.07
N THR A 22 5.74 -12.15 6.28
CA THR A 22 4.50 -12.03 5.50
C THR A 22 4.46 -13.02 4.34
N TYR A 23 3.37 -13.79 4.27
CA TYR A 23 3.06 -14.67 3.15
C TYR A 23 2.34 -13.91 2.04
N CYS A 24 2.75 -14.15 0.80
CA CYS A 24 2.12 -13.61 -0.39
C CYS A 24 1.67 -14.76 -1.29
N LYS A 25 0.43 -14.70 -1.78
CA LYS A 25 -0.05 -15.60 -2.83
C LYS A 25 0.85 -15.51 -4.06
N GLN A 26 1.15 -16.64 -4.71
CA GLN A 26 1.88 -16.67 -5.98
C GLN A 26 1.28 -15.69 -7.00
N ALA A 27 2.14 -14.98 -7.75
CA ALA A 27 1.72 -14.05 -8.78
C ALA A 27 1.21 -14.78 -10.05
N GLY A 28 1.54 -16.07 -10.21
CA GLY A 28 1.03 -16.94 -11.26
C GLY A 28 1.78 -16.82 -12.58
N TYR A 29 3.10 -16.57 -12.55
CA TYR A 29 3.93 -16.36 -13.75
C TYR A 29 5.12 -17.33 -13.87
N PHE A 30 5.73 -17.36 -15.07
CA PHE A 30 6.61 -18.43 -15.53
C PHE A 30 7.97 -18.67 -14.79
N PRO A 31 8.48 -17.87 -13.83
CA PRO A 31 9.52 -18.40 -12.94
C PRO A 31 8.97 -18.98 -11.63
N ASP A 32 7.65 -19.01 -11.41
CA ASP A 32 7.04 -19.66 -10.23
C ASP A 32 7.34 -21.16 -10.22
N ASN A 33 7.51 -21.80 -11.39
CA ASN A 33 7.89 -23.21 -11.48
C ASN A 33 9.30 -23.49 -10.94
N ILE A 34 10.25 -22.56 -11.14
CA ILE A 34 11.62 -22.70 -10.65
C ILE A 34 11.67 -22.43 -9.13
N LEU A 35 10.93 -21.42 -8.66
CA LEU A 35 10.81 -21.10 -7.23
C LEU A 35 10.04 -22.16 -6.44
N ASN A 36 9.05 -22.82 -7.06
CA ASN A 36 8.38 -24.01 -6.53
C ASN A 36 9.33 -25.22 -6.45
N PHE A 37 10.19 -25.41 -7.44
CA PHE A 37 11.15 -26.52 -7.51
C PHE A 37 12.22 -26.47 -6.39
N ILE A 38 12.58 -25.27 -5.93
CA ILE A 38 13.54 -25.07 -4.82
C ILE A 38 12.89 -25.04 -3.42
N GLY A 39 11.62 -25.42 -3.27
CA GLY A 39 10.98 -25.65 -1.96
C GLY A 39 10.62 -24.39 -1.15
N ILE A 40 10.66 -23.21 -1.77
CA ILE A 40 10.38 -21.91 -1.09
C ILE A 40 8.87 -21.61 -1.01
N ALA A 41 8.05 -22.32 -1.79
CA ALA A 41 6.61 -22.20 -1.75
C ALA A 41 6.00 -23.21 -0.77
N LYS A 42 5.16 -22.71 0.15
CA LYS A 42 4.27 -23.56 0.94
C LYS A 42 2.85 -23.33 0.47
N HIS A 43 2.21 -24.36 -0.07
CA HIS A 43 0.80 -24.32 -0.53
C HIS A 43 0.49 -23.19 -1.55
N HIS A 44 1.43 -22.87 -2.44
CA HIS A 44 1.34 -21.77 -3.42
C HIS A 44 1.40 -20.35 -2.84
N TYR A 45 1.87 -20.22 -1.60
CA TYR A 45 2.26 -18.95 -1.00
C TYR A 45 3.77 -18.90 -0.85
N TYR A 46 4.36 -17.73 -1.05
CA TYR A 46 5.76 -17.46 -0.74
C TYR A 46 5.86 -16.61 0.51
N LYS A 47 6.78 -16.98 1.42
CA LYS A 47 7.19 -16.12 2.54
C LYS A 47 8.25 -15.13 2.03
N VAL A 48 7.81 -14.13 1.28
CA VAL A 48 8.67 -13.10 0.65
C VAL A 48 8.68 -11.78 1.41
N GLY A 49 7.84 -11.68 2.43
CA GLY A 49 7.68 -10.50 3.26
C GLY A 49 6.85 -9.40 2.61
N HIS A 50 6.57 -8.36 3.40
CA HIS A 50 5.94 -7.12 2.96
C HIS A 50 6.90 -5.95 3.20
N ALA A 51 6.85 -4.93 2.34
CA ALA A 51 7.68 -3.74 2.45
C ALA A 51 6.82 -2.48 2.36
N ALA A 52 7.14 -1.51 3.20
CA ALA A 52 6.51 -0.20 3.24
C ALA A 52 7.56 0.90 3.41
N LEU A 53 7.11 2.13 3.20
CA LEU A 53 7.90 3.34 3.26
C LEU A 53 7.18 4.33 4.16
N VAL A 54 7.90 4.96 5.08
CA VAL A 54 7.42 6.19 5.74
C VAL A 54 8.34 7.34 5.36
N LEU A 55 7.75 8.40 4.81
CA LEU A 55 8.45 9.65 4.53
C LEU A 55 8.21 10.61 5.68
N VAL A 56 9.30 11.12 6.24
CA VAL A 56 9.27 12.02 7.40
C VAL A 56 9.75 13.39 6.96
N ASN A 57 8.88 14.39 7.07
CA ASN A 57 9.24 15.79 6.89
C ASN A 57 9.93 16.28 8.17
N VAL A 58 11.19 16.75 8.05
CA VAL A 58 11.98 17.17 9.22
C VAL A 58 11.55 18.53 9.80
N GLU A 59 10.82 19.34 9.03
CA GLU A 59 10.39 20.67 9.45
C GLU A 59 9.24 20.59 10.47
N ASN A 60 8.31 19.64 10.27
CA ASN A 60 7.12 19.48 11.11
C ASN A 60 6.98 18.10 11.77
N GLY A 61 7.87 17.15 11.47
CA GLY A 61 7.82 15.79 11.99
C GLY A 61 6.71 14.92 11.39
N TYR A 62 6.01 15.37 10.35
CA TYR A 62 4.89 14.64 9.76
C TYR A 62 5.37 13.35 9.09
N CYS A 63 4.67 12.25 9.38
CA CYS A 63 4.98 10.90 8.89
C CYS A 63 3.93 10.47 7.85
N SER A 64 4.35 10.31 6.60
CA SER A 64 3.49 9.83 5.50
C SER A 64 3.79 8.36 5.20
N TYR A 65 2.82 7.48 5.46
CA TYR A 65 2.93 6.06 5.14
C TYR A 65 2.60 5.78 3.68
N PHE A 66 3.38 4.90 3.07
CA PHE A 66 3.12 4.33 1.75
C PHE A 66 3.45 2.85 1.70
N ASP A 67 2.64 2.11 0.96
CA ASP A 67 2.97 0.74 0.56
C ASP A 67 2.49 0.44 -0.86
N PHE A 68 2.80 -0.76 -1.34
CA PHE A 68 2.33 -1.24 -2.63
C PHE A 68 2.00 -2.73 -2.57
N GLY A 69 0.81 -3.09 -3.05
CA GLY A 69 0.33 -4.46 -2.97
C GLY A 69 -0.93 -4.69 -3.81
N ARG A 70 -1.47 -5.90 -3.72
CA ARG A 70 -2.63 -6.34 -4.51
C ARG A 70 -3.94 -6.08 -3.75
N TYR A 71 -4.13 -4.84 -3.33
CA TYR A 71 -5.25 -4.38 -2.50
C TYR A 71 -6.37 -3.85 -3.38
N HIS A 72 -7.54 -4.48 -3.41
CA HIS A 72 -8.69 -4.02 -4.21
C HIS A 72 -8.31 -3.70 -5.67
N THR A 73 -7.57 -4.61 -6.30
CA THR A 73 -7.07 -4.48 -7.67
C THR A 73 -7.49 -5.68 -8.51
N PRO A 74 -7.62 -5.52 -9.85
CA PRO A 74 -7.81 -6.65 -10.75
C PRO A 74 -6.72 -7.70 -10.54
N TRP A 75 -7.04 -8.95 -10.88
CA TRP A 75 -6.06 -10.04 -10.89
C TRP A 75 -4.79 -9.62 -11.64
N GLN A 76 -3.64 -10.03 -11.11
CA GLN A 76 -2.29 -9.75 -11.59
C GLN A 76 -1.82 -8.30 -11.50
N THR A 77 -2.54 -7.45 -10.78
CA THR A 77 -2.17 -6.05 -10.62
C THR A 77 -2.11 -5.62 -9.15
N GLY A 78 -1.33 -4.58 -8.87
CA GLY A 78 -1.24 -3.95 -7.56
C GLY A 78 -1.32 -2.43 -7.65
N ARG A 79 -1.58 -1.79 -6.51
CA ARG A 79 -1.67 -0.35 -6.37
C ARG A 79 -0.83 0.14 -5.21
N ALA A 80 -0.41 1.40 -5.28
CA ALA A 80 0.17 2.08 -4.13
C ALA A 80 -0.94 2.63 -3.22
N ARG A 81 -0.69 2.61 -1.91
CA ARG A 81 -1.60 3.16 -0.91
C ARG A 81 -0.92 4.24 -0.08
N SER A 82 -1.73 5.13 0.46
CA SER A 82 -1.38 6.14 1.46
C SER A 82 -2.66 6.52 2.20
N VAL A 83 -2.57 7.46 3.15
CA VAL A 83 -3.76 8.00 3.85
C VAL A 83 -4.82 8.58 2.91
N HIS A 84 -4.39 9.03 1.72
CA HIS A 84 -5.26 9.60 0.69
C HIS A 84 -6.26 8.57 0.17
N THR A 85 -5.78 7.40 -0.22
CA THR A 85 -6.64 6.33 -0.76
C THR A 85 -7.17 5.40 0.32
N ASP A 86 -6.49 5.30 1.46
CA ASP A 86 -6.78 4.38 2.56
C ASP A 86 -6.57 5.10 3.92
N PRO A 87 -7.58 5.81 4.42
CA PRO A 87 -7.46 6.72 5.58
C PRO A 87 -6.96 6.07 6.87
N LEU A 88 -7.23 4.77 7.04
CA LEU A 88 -6.77 4.00 8.20
C LEU A 88 -5.24 3.76 8.23
N LEU A 89 -4.52 4.12 7.16
CA LEU A 89 -3.05 4.13 7.12
C LEU A 89 -2.43 5.41 7.70
N LYS A 90 -3.24 6.33 8.23
CA LYS A 90 -2.75 7.54 8.90
C LYS A 90 -1.83 7.17 10.06
N ILE A 91 -0.65 7.78 10.07
CA ILE A 91 0.25 7.78 11.24
C ILE A 91 -0.11 9.00 12.09
N HIS A 92 -0.38 8.77 13.36
CA HIS A 92 -0.72 9.78 14.35
C HIS A 92 0.51 10.29 15.09
N THR A 93 1.53 9.45 15.30
CA THR A 93 2.78 9.83 15.94
C THR A 93 3.65 10.65 14.98
N CYS A 94 3.84 11.93 15.30
CA CYS A 94 4.86 12.77 14.66
C CYS A 94 6.27 12.38 15.11
N ALA A 95 7.22 12.41 14.18
CA ALA A 95 8.63 12.23 14.47
C ALA A 95 9.18 13.42 15.28
N LYS A 96 9.92 13.09 16.33
CA LYS A 96 10.68 14.03 17.15
C LYS A 96 12.15 13.85 16.82
N PHE A 97 12.89 14.94 16.77
CA PHE A 97 14.30 14.92 16.39
C PHE A 97 15.23 15.29 17.55
N ASN A 98 16.47 14.80 17.48
CA ASN A 98 17.54 15.30 18.33
C ASN A 98 17.82 16.79 18.01
N LYS A 99 18.60 17.47 18.84
CA LYS A 99 18.93 18.91 18.63
C LYS A 99 19.59 19.19 17.27
N ALA A 100 20.29 18.20 16.70
CA ALA A 100 20.95 18.30 15.41
C ALA A 100 20.01 18.05 14.20
N GLY A 101 18.77 17.63 14.43
CA GLY A 101 17.82 17.29 13.36
C GLY A 101 18.24 16.06 12.53
N SER A 102 19.14 15.22 13.04
CA SER A 102 19.72 14.11 12.28
C SER A 102 19.12 12.75 12.61
N GLU A 103 18.53 12.61 13.79
CA GLU A 103 18.04 11.33 14.32
C GLU A 103 16.63 11.46 14.87
N ILE A 104 15.82 10.43 14.68
CA ILE A 104 14.46 10.32 15.22
C ILE A 104 14.55 9.76 16.65
N ILE A 105 14.21 10.56 17.66
CA ILE A 105 14.33 10.16 19.08
C ILE A 105 13.20 9.24 19.53
N ASN A 106 12.02 9.33 18.90
CA ASN A 106 10.86 8.49 19.19
C ASN A 106 10.62 7.43 18.11
N PHE A 107 11.70 6.92 17.50
CA PHE A 107 11.59 5.95 16.40
C PHE A 107 10.81 4.68 16.79
N ASN A 108 11.04 4.16 18.01
CA ASN A 108 10.29 3.02 18.53
C ASN A 108 8.79 3.29 18.67
N GLU A 109 8.39 4.53 18.98
CA GLU A 109 6.97 4.91 19.11
C GLU A 109 6.26 4.81 17.75
N ILE A 110 6.87 5.38 16.70
CA ILE A 110 6.37 5.30 15.32
C ILE A 110 6.26 3.83 14.87
N LEU A 111 7.31 3.03 15.10
CA LEU A 111 7.28 1.62 14.71
C LEU A 111 6.26 0.81 15.51
N THR A 112 6.02 1.16 16.78
CA THR A 112 5.01 0.51 17.62
C THR A 112 3.60 0.81 17.10
N GLU A 113 3.31 2.05 16.72
CA GLU A 113 2.05 2.42 16.08
C GLU A 113 1.80 1.60 14.81
N LEU A 114 2.81 1.53 13.93
CA LEU A 114 2.74 0.74 12.69
C LEU A 114 2.57 -0.76 12.95
N GLN A 115 3.26 -1.30 13.97
CA GLN A 115 3.13 -2.71 14.36
C GLN A 115 1.72 -3.04 14.86
N LEU A 116 1.02 -2.07 15.46
CA LEU A 116 -0.33 -2.22 15.99
C LEU A 116 -1.41 -1.97 14.93
N ASN A 117 -1.10 -1.32 13.81
CA ASN A 117 -2.06 -1.05 12.75
C ASN A 117 -2.29 -2.27 11.84
N PRO A 118 -3.49 -2.92 11.85
CA PRO A 118 -3.77 -4.09 11.03
C PRO A 118 -3.79 -3.79 9.53
N GLU A 119 -4.03 -2.53 9.14
CA GLU A 119 -4.14 -2.10 7.74
C GLU A 119 -2.80 -2.12 7.00
N CYS A 120 -1.68 -2.18 7.73
CA CYS A 120 -0.35 -2.35 7.14
C CYS A 120 -0.16 -3.74 6.50
N HIS A 121 -1.03 -4.72 6.81
CA HIS A 121 -0.98 -6.09 6.27
C HIS A 121 0.40 -6.80 6.40
N GLY A 122 1.19 -6.41 7.39
CA GLY A 122 2.46 -7.05 7.73
C GLY A 122 2.28 -8.14 8.79
N GLU A 123 2.96 -9.27 8.62
CA GLU A 123 2.97 -10.37 9.57
C GLU A 123 4.37 -10.56 10.17
N GLY A 124 4.41 -10.85 11.48
CA GLY A 124 5.65 -11.01 12.23
C GLY A 124 6.25 -9.69 12.71
N ALA A 125 7.58 -9.67 12.86
CA ALA A 125 8.31 -8.52 13.39
C ALA A 125 8.49 -7.42 12.32
N ILE A 126 8.41 -6.15 12.72
CA ILE A 126 8.89 -5.04 11.91
C ILE A 126 10.41 -4.99 11.97
N HIS A 127 11.05 -5.02 10.81
CA HIS A 127 12.43 -4.64 10.60
C HIS A 127 12.45 -3.29 9.91
N ALA A 128 13.04 -2.29 10.55
CA ALA A 128 13.07 -0.94 10.00
C ALA A 128 14.44 -0.30 10.13
N SER A 129 14.69 0.69 9.28
CA SER A 129 15.90 1.52 9.26
C SER A 129 15.54 2.85 8.62
N TYR A 130 16.32 3.90 8.85
CA TYR A 130 16.05 5.19 8.22
C TYR A 130 17.31 5.93 7.77
N GLY A 131 17.13 6.76 6.75
CA GLY A 131 18.22 7.58 6.21
C GLY A 131 17.72 8.87 5.58
N ARG A 132 18.63 9.83 5.46
CA ARG A 132 18.37 11.15 4.87
C ARG A 132 18.14 11.05 3.36
N ILE A 133 17.12 11.77 2.90
CA ILE A 133 16.71 11.86 1.49
C ILE A 133 16.19 13.26 1.16
N ASP A 134 16.08 13.54 -0.13
CA ASP A 134 15.24 14.60 -0.69
C ASP A 134 13.76 14.18 -0.59
N TYR A 135 13.05 14.79 0.38
CA TYR A 135 11.68 14.43 0.75
C TYR A 135 10.73 14.56 -0.44
N GLU A 136 10.74 15.72 -1.10
CA GLU A 136 9.81 16.05 -2.18
C GLU A 136 9.95 15.10 -3.37
N LYS A 137 11.19 14.75 -3.74
CA LYS A 137 11.41 13.80 -4.84
C LYS A 137 10.91 12.40 -4.53
N SER A 138 11.10 11.94 -3.29
CA SER A 138 10.59 10.63 -2.87
C SER A 138 9.07 10.63 -2.77
N LEU A 139 8.49 11.71 -2.24
CA LEU A 139 7.04 11.88 -2.11
C LEU A 139 6.36 11.93 -3.48
N ALA A 140 6.88 12.74 -4.39
CA ALA A 140 6.39 12.81 -5.78
C ALA A 140 6.48 11.45 -6.48
N LYS A 141 7.52 10.65 -6.21
CA LYS A 141 7.61 9.29 -6.76
C LYS A 141 6.55 8.34 -6.20
N ALA A 142 6.26 8.43 -4.90
CA ALA A 142 5.22 7.64 -4.26
C ALA A 142 3.82 7.98 -4.81
N TYR A 143 3.50 9.27 -4.93
CA TYR A 143 2.22 9.71 -5.52
C TYR A 143 2.13 9.39 -7.00
N TRP A 144 3.22 9.49 -7.76
CA TRP A 144 3.23 9.03 -9.15
C TRP A 144 2.82 7.55 -9.29
N PHE A 145 3.26 6.68 -8.36
CA PHE A 145 2.80 5.29 -8.32
C PHE A 145 1.33 5.17 -7.91
N GLN A 146 0.84 6.00 -6.99
CA GLN A 146 -0.57 6.00 -6.59
C GLN A 146 -1.48 6.43 -7.74
N GLU A 147 -1.17 7.54 -8.41
CA GLU A 147 -1.92 8.07 -9.56
C GLU A 147 -1.92 7.12 -10.76
N LYS A 148 -0.79 6.46 -11.02
CA LYS A 148 -0.65 5.53 -12.16
C LYS A 148 -1.12 4.11 -11.84
N SER A 149 -1.62 3.87 -10.64
CA SER A 149 -2.18 2.56 -10.28
C SER A 149 -3.41 2.24 -11.16
N PRO A 150 -3.66 0.96 -11.46
CA PRO A 150 -2.89 -0.20 -11.01
C PRO A 150 -1.72 -0.55 -11.96
N PHE A 151 -0.67 -1.15 -11.41
CA PHE A 151 0.47 -1.69 -12.15
C PHE A 151 0.43 -3.21 -12.20
N ALA A 152 0.99 -3.82 -13.25
CA ALA A 152 1.25 -5.25 -13.27
C ALA A 152 2.11 -5.65 -12.06
N TYR A 153 1.68 -6.68 -11.32
CA TYR A 153 2.32 -7.09 -10.07
C TYR A 153 3.27 -8.27 -10.27
N GLY A 154 4.50 -8.13 -9.78
CA GLY A 154 5.41 -9.27 -9.58
C GLY A 154 6.90 -8.92 -9.64
N PRO A 155 7.77 -9.81 -9.13
CA PRO A 155 9.21 -9.58 -9.01
C PRO A 155 9.94 -9.42 -10.34
N PHE A 156 9.42 -10.01 -11.42
CA PHE A 156 10.06 -10.03 -12.74
C PHE A 156 9.19 -9.43 -13.85
N ARG A 157 8.13 -8.69 -13.49
CA ARG A 157 7.23 -8.11 -14.49
C ARG A 157 7.87 -6.88 -15.12
N TYR A 158 8.01 -6.91 -16.44
CA TYR A 158 8.45 -5.76 -17.22
C TYR A 158 7.40 -4.64 -17.10
N LYS A 159 7.86 -3.41 -16.81
CA LYS A 159 7.01 -2.26 -16.45
C LYS A 159 6.04 -2.50 -15.28
N GLY A 160 6.22 -3.60 -14.54
CA GLY A 160 5.48 -3.90 -13.33
C GLY A 160 6.24 -3.50 -12.07
N SER A 161 5.57 -3.64 -10.94
CA SER A 161 6.15 -3.38 -9.62
C SER A 161 5.74 -4.43 -8.59
N ASN A 162 6.28 -4.31 -7.39
CA ASN A 162 5.93 -5.07 -6.19
C ASN A 162 6.27 -4.20 -4.97
N CYS A 163 5.89 -4.65 -3.76
CA CYS A 163 6.12 -3.90 -2.53
C CYS A 163 7.57 -3.41 -2.38
N SER A 164 8.55 -4.29 -2.58
CA SER A 164 9.96 -3.94 -2.38
C SER A 164 10.50 -3.05 -3.49
N ARG A 165 10.14 -3.28 -4.76
CA ARG A 165 10.54 -2.41 -5.87
C ARG A 165 9.95 -1.01 -5.73
N PHE A 166 8.68 -0.89 -5.34
CA PHE A 166 8.06 0.40 -5.05
C PHE A 166 8.83 1.20 -4.00
N VAL A 167 9.13 0.57 -2.85
CA VAL A 167 9.92 1.21 -1.79
C VAL A 167 11.30 1.59 -2.31
N ASN A 168 12.00 0.69 -3.01
CA ASN A 168 13.33 0.95 -3.57
C ASN A 168 13.33 2.14 -4.54
N ASP A 169 12.37 2.20 -5.47
CA ASP A 169 12.24 3.28 -6.46
C ASP A 169 12.00 4.64 -5.79
N CYS A 170 11.17 4.69 -4.75
CA CYS A 170 10.94 5.90 -3.96
C CYS A 170 12.22 6.33 -3.23
N LEU A 171 12.89 5.39 -2.55
CA LEU A 171 14.16 5.64 -1.86
C LEU A 171 15.22 6.17 -2.83
N VAL A 172 15.38 5.55 -4.01
CA VAL A 172 16.34 5.98 -5.04
C VAL A 172 15.98 7.36 -5.60
N ALA A 173 14.69 7.65 -5.80
CA ALA A 173 14.21 8.97 -6.24
C ALA A 173 14.56 10.06 -5.22
N GLY A 174 14.51 9.74 -3.92
CA GLY A 174 14.95 10.60 -2.82
C GLY A 174 16.46 10.84 -2.76
N LYS A 175 17.28 10.27 -3.65
CA LYS A 175 18.74 10.49 -3.74
C LYS A 175 19.44 10.45 -2.36
N PRO A 176 19.40 9.33 -1.63
CA PRO A 176 20.07 9.18 -0.35
C PRO A 176 21.58 9.34 -0.49
N ASN A 177 22.30 9.29 0.63
CA ASN A 177 23.76 9.31 0.61
C ASN A 177 24.34 8.24 -0.33
N LEU A 178 25.56 8.47 -0.84
CA LEU A 178 26.18 7.65 -1.88
C LEU A 178 26.21 6.16 -1.53
N TRP A 179 26.55 5.81 -0.28
CA TRP A 179 26.62 4.41 0.16
C TRP A 179 25.25 3.74 0.18
N SER A 180 24.23 4.43 0.68
CA SER A 180 22.85 3.93 0.62
C SER A 180 22.36 3.79 -0.82
N LEU A 181 22.69 4.73 -1.71
CA LEU A 181 22.34 4.64 -3.12
C LEU A 181 23.02 3.45 -3.83
N VAL A 182 24.30 3.19 -3.51
CA VAL A 182 25.03 2.01 -4.00
C VAL A 182 24.34 0.72 -3.54
N LYS A 183 23.99 0.61 -2.25
CA LYS A 183 23.26 -0.56 -1.72
C LYS A 183 21.92 -0.76 -2.42
N LEU A 184 21.16 0.31 -2.65
CA LEU A 184 19.84 0.26 -3.30
C LEU A 184 19.90 -0.13 -4.77
N ARG A 185 21.00 0.16 -5.48
CA ARG A 185 21.14 -0.10 -6.93
C ARG A 185 21.95 -1.34 -7.28
N LEU A 186 23.04 -1.59 -6.55
CA LEU A 186 24.04 -2.60 -6.94
C LEU A 186 23.97 -3.87 -6.07
N LEU A 187 23.44 -3.81 -4.85
CA LEU A 187 23.25 -4.99 -3.99
C LEU A 187 21.83 -5.57 -4.15
N VAL A 188 21.37 -5.60 -5.40
CA VAL A 188 20.04 -6.07 -5.78
C VAL A 188 20.22 -7.08 -6.92
N PRO A 189 20.41 -8.38 -6.61
CA PRO A 189 20.86 -9.36 -7.61
C PRO A 189 19.86 -9.58 -8.75
N LEU A 190 18.56 -9.37 -8.51
CA LEU A 190 17.51 -9.49 -9.54
C LEU A 190 16.38 -8.45 -9.38
N THR A 191 15.80 -8.39 -8.18
CA THR A 191 14.80 -7.40 -7.78
C THR A 191 15.05 -7.05 -6.31
N PRO A 192 14.72 -5.83 -5.86
CA PRO A 192 14.85 -5.48 -4.45
C PRO A 192 14.08 -6.49 -3.58
N THR A 193 14.70 -6.91 -2.47
CA THR A 193 14.02 -7.66 -1.41
C THR A 193 13.62 -6.70 -0.29
N THR A 194 12.64 -7.09 0.52
CA THR A 194 12.15 -6.31 1.67
C THR A 194 13.31 -5.89 2.58
N LEU A 195 14.19 -6.84 2.93
CA LEU A 195 15.35 -6.61 3.78
C LEU A 195 16.48 -5.83 3.09
N ASN A 196 16.66 -5.91 1.77
CA ASN A 196 17.67 -5.10 1.07
C ASN A 196 17.41 -3.61 1.27
N ASN A 197 16.14 -3.18 1.21
CA ASN A 197 15.76 -1.79 1.47
C ASN A 197 16.08 -1.38 2.92
N VAL A 198 15.81 -2.25 3.90
CA VAL A 198 16.17 -2.02 5.32
C VAL A 198 17.69 -2.01 5.55
N HIS A 199 18.45 -2.78 4.77
CA HIS A 199 19.91 -2.83 4.89
C HIS A 199 20.62 -1.67 4.19
N ALA A 200 19.91 -0.90 3.37
CA ALA A 200 20.43 0.29 2.71
C ALA A 200 20.72 1.44 3.68
N PHE A 201 20.03 1.50 4.82
CA PHE A 201 20.15 2.57 5.80
C PHE A 201 20.74 2.13 7.14
N ASN A 202 20.98 3.13 7.99
CA ASN A 202 21.48 2.98 9.37
C ASN A 202 20.29 2.93 10.36
N HIS A 203 20.59 2.93 11.66
CA HIS A 203 19.58 2.93 12.74
C HIS A 203 18.59 1.77 12.61
N LYS A 204 19.12 0.56 12.40
CA LYS A 204 18.30 -0.64 12.29
C LYS A 204 17.62 -0.92 13.63
N THR A 205 16.31 -1.05 13.59
CA THR A 205 15.47 -1.39 14.75
C THR A 205 14.56 -2.54 14.38
N ILE A 206 14.34 -3.45 15.33
CA ILE A 206 13.39 -4.55 15.20
C ILE A 206 12.36 -4.41 16.32
N ILE A 207 11.08 -4.39 15.95
CA ILE A 207 9.96 -4.45 16.90
C ILE A 207 9.27 -5.80 16.74
N PRO A 208 9.10 -6.59 17.82
CA PRO A 208 8.45 -7.89 17.74
C PRO A 208 6.97 -7.75 17.35
N LYS A 209 6.34 -8.84 16.92
CA LYS A 209 4.90 -8.83 16.64
C LYS A 209 4.12 -8.45 17.90
N LEU A 210 3.41 -7.33 17.87
CA LEU A 210 2.56 -6.87 18.98
C LEU A 210 1.07 -7.21 18.79
N GLN A 211 0.63 -7.37 17.53
CA GLN A 211 -0.72 -7.80 17.23
C GLN A 211 -0.95 -9.24 17.70
N LYS A 212 -2.05 -9.45 18.43
CA LYS A 212 -2.47 -10.76 18.95
C LYS A 212 -3.24 -11.62 17.93
N ASN A 213 -3.34 -11.14 16.69
CA ASN A 213 -4.07 -11.84 15.63
C ASN A 213 -3.38 -13.16 15.30
N VAL A 214 -4.19 -14.19 15.05
CA VAL A 214 -3.71 -15.50 14.62
C VAL A 214 -2.86 -15.31 13.35
N PRO A 215 -1.59 -15.75 13.35
CA PRO A 215 -0.75 -15.65 12.16
C PRO A 215 -1.43 -16.29 10.96
N PHE A 216 -1.43 -15.60 9.81
CA PHE A 216 -1.92 -16.21 8.59
C PHE A 216 -1.05 -17.43 8.26
N CYS A 217 -1.67 -18.61 8.29
CA CYS A 217 -1.07 -19.86 7.84
C CYS A 217 -1.69 -20.21 6.49
N PRO A 218 -0.90 -20.28 5.39
CA PRO A 218 -1.45 -20.64 4.10
C PRO A 218 -2.03 -22.05 4.15
N LEU A 219 -3.32 -22.17 3.93
CA LEU A 219 -3.98 -23.47 3.77
C LEU A 219 -3.68 -24.04 2.36
N PRO A 220 -3.60 -25.37 2.20
CA PRO A 220 -3.52 -26.00 0.89
C PRO A 220 -4.68 -25.53 0.01
N LEU A 221 -4.39 -24.90 -1.13
CA LEU A 221 -5.43 -24.58 -2.10
C LEU A 221 -5.93 -25.88 -2.74
N PRO A 222 -7.25 -26.15 -2.75
CA PRO A 222 -7.80 -27.40 -3.26
C PRO A 222 -7.64 -27.53 -4.78
N ASN A 223 -7.47 -26.41 -5.51
CA ASN A 223 -7.29 -26.38 -6.95
C ASN A 223 -6.40 -25.19 -7.38
N LYS A 224 -5.49 -25.41 -8.35
CA LYS A 224 -4.66 -24.38 -8.97
C LYS A 224 -5.47 -23.26 -9.66
N GLN A 225 -6.74 -23.48 -10.00
CA GLN A 225 -7.60 -22.43 -10.56
C GLN A 225 -7.78 -21.25 -9.59
N PHE A 226 -7.78 -21.50 -8.28
CA PHE A 226 -7.83 -20.45 -7.25
C PHE A 226 -6.59 -19.54 -7.27
N LEU A 227 -5.49 -19.92 -7.92
CA LEU A 227 -4.33 -19.06 -8.12
C LEU A 227 -4.57 -17.97 -9.17
N LYS A 228 -5.53 -18.18 -10.06
CA LYS A 228 -5.81 -17.30 -11.21
C LYS A 228 -6.98 -16.35 -10.96
N THR A 229 -7.40 -16.19 -9.71
CA THR A 229 -8.53 -15.34 -9.33
C THR A 229 -8.17 -14.42 -8.17
N THR A 230 -8.99 -13.40 -7.95
CA THR A 230 -9.01 -12.63 -6.71
C THR A 230 -9.68 -13.45 -5.59
N LEU A 231 -9.70 -12.92 -4.36
CA LEU A 231 -10.33 -13.57 -3.20
C LEU A 231 -11.84 -13.82 -3.45
N PRO A 232 -12.39 -14.95 -3.00
CA PRO A 232 -13.84 -15.14 -3.01
C PRO A 232 -14.53 -14.11 -2.10
N GLN A 233 -15.81 -13.86 -2.35
CA GLN A 233 -16.64 -13.09 -1.45
C GLN A 233 -16.74 -13.83 -0.09
N PRO A 234 -16.46 -13.18 1.04
CA PRO A 234 -16.58 -13.79 2.36
C PRO A 234 -18.05 -13.92 2.76
N GLU A 235 -18.31 -14.60 3.88
CA GLU A 235 -19.61 -14.52 4.53
C GLU A 235 -19.90 -13.06 4.93
N ARG A 236 -21.13 -12.61 4.69
CA ARG A 236 -21.53 -11.24 5.00
C ARG A 236 -21.86 -11.15 6.49
N ALA A 237 -21.10 -10.33 7.23
CA ALA A 237 -21.42 -9.97 8.60
C ALA A 237 -22.78 -9.24 8.69
N THR A 238 -23.48 -9.40 9.81
CA THR A 238 -24.85 -8.91 10.01
C THR A 238 -25.00 -7.39 9.94
N ASN A 239 -23.92 -6.66 10.19
CA ASN A 239 -23.88 -5.21 10.15
C ASN A 239 -23.59 -4.64 8.74
N ILE A 240 -23.27 -5.49 7.76
CA ILE A 240 -23.07 -5.07 6.37
C ILE A 240 -24.44 -5.03 5.67
N PRO A 241 -24.84 -3.90 5.05
CA PRO A 241 -26.10 -3.79 4.31
C PRO A 241 -26.26 -4.89 3.25
N HIS A 242 -27.49 -5.37 3.04
CA HIS A 242 -27.77 -6.49 2.13
C HIS A 242 -27.45 -6.19 0.67
N ASP A 243 -27.59 -4.92 0.28
CA ASP A 243 -27.30 -4.38 -1.05
C ASP A 243 -25.83 -3.96 -1.23
N ALA A 244 -24.98 -4.09 -0.21
CA ALA A 244 -23.55 -3.83 -0.35
C ALA A 244 -22.87 -4.87 -1.25
N GLN A 245 -21.91 -4.42 -2.05
CA GLN A 245 -21.23 -5.23 -3.07
C GLN A 245 -19.78 -5.52 -2.68
N TRP A 246 -19.34 -6.76 -2.87
CA TRP A 246 -17.96 -7.16 -2.61
C TRP A 246 -17.06 -6.79 -3.80
N LEU A 247 -16.07 -5.93 -3.56
CA LEU A 247 -14.97 -5.70 -4.48
C LEU A 247 -13.73 -6.44 -3.97
N SER A 248 -13.31 -7.43 -4.74
CA SER A 248 -12.22 -8.32 -4.36
C SER A 248 -10.83 -7.73 -4.66
N GLY A 249 -9.79 -8.47 -4.32
CA GLY A 249 -8.40 -8.26 -4.70
C GLY A 249 -7.64 -9.55 -4.42
N GLU A 250 -6.36 -9.64 -4.76
CA GLU A 250 -5.59 -10.85 -4.42
C GLU A 250 -5.09 -10.87 -2.97
N GLY A 251 -4.86 -9.69 -2.37
CA GLY A 251 -4.37 -9.55 -1.00
C GLY A 251 -5.46 -9.17 0.01
N CYS A 252 -6.46 -8.40 -0.42
CA CYS A 252 -7.63 -8.04 0.37
C CYS A 252 -8.81 -7.67 -0.53
N GLY A 253 -10.01 -7.67 0.03
CA GLY A 253 -11.22 -7.13 -0.59
C GLY A 253 -12.09 -6.47 0.47
N SER A 254 -13.08 -5.69 0.02
CA SER A 254 -14.00 -4.94 0.90
C SER A 254 -15.41 -4.90 0.32
N TRP A 255 -16.38 -4.69 1.20
CA TRP A 255 -17.76 -4.41 0.86
C TRP A 255 -17.97 -2.92 0.66
N PHE A 256 -18.65 -2.55 -0.43
CA PHE A 256 -19.03 -1.18 -0.75
C PHE A 256 -20.54 -1.04 -0.71
N HIS A 257 -21.03 -0.09 0.07
CA HIS A 257 -22.44 0.28 0.12
C HIS A 257 -22.60 1.70 -0.42
N LEU A 258 -23.47 1.88 -1.40
CA LEU A 258 -23.75 3.16 -2.03
C LEU A 258 -25.18 3.56 -1.70
N LYS A 259 -25.37 4.81 -1.28
CA LYS A 259 -26.68 5.38 -0.99
C LYS A 259 -26.80 6.75 -1.64
N ALA A 260 -27.91 7.00 -2.34
CA ALA A 260 -28.20 8.33 -2.86
C ALA A 260 -28.64 9.27 -1.73
N THR A 261 -28.21 10.51 -1.83
CA THR A 261 -28.68 11.65 -1.04
C THR A 261 -29.28 12.69 -2.01
N ASP A 262 -29.78 13.82 -1.52
CA ASP A 262 -30.51 14.80 -2.36
C ASP A 262 -29.74 15.22 -3.62
N ASN A 263 -28.43 15.47 -3.52
CA ASN A 263 -27.59 15.95 -4.63
C ASN A 263 -26.27 15.19 -4.82
N ASP A 264 -25.96 14.24 -3.95
CA ASP A 264 -24.66 13.54 -3.89
C ASP A 264 -24.90 12.08 -3.48
N PHE A 265 -23.82 11.34 -3.24
CA PHE A 265 -23.85 9.95 -2.80
C PHE A 265 -23.11 9.79 -1.48
N GLU A 266 -23.61 8.92 -0.61
CA GLU A 266 -22.89 8.42 0.55
C GLU A 266 -22.34 7.04 0.18
N ILE A 267 -21.02 6.86 0.28
CA ILE A 267 -20.39 5.57 0.00
C ILE A 267 -19.63 5.12 1.24
N THR A 268 -19.98 3.92 1.71
CA THR A 268 -19.39 3.28 2.88
C THR A 268 -18.62 2.03 2.46
N ARG A 269 -17.39 1.88 2.97
CA ARG A 269 -16.54 0.70 2.76
C ARG A 269 -16.38 -0.05 4.08
N TYR A 270 -16.62 -1.36 4.06
CA TYR A 270 -16.40 -2.26 5.19
C TYR A 270 -15.38 -3.34 4.81
N ASN A 271 -14.53 -3.75 5.75
CA ASN A 271 -13.64 -4.88 5.52
C ASN A 271 -14.41 -6.21 5.48
N ALA A 272 -13.70 -7.32 5.22
CA ALA A 272 -14.28 -8.66 5.13
C ALA A 272 -15.13 -9.09 6.35
N ASN A 273 -14.82 -8.60 7.55
CA ASN A 273 -15.51 -8.93 8.79
C ASN A 273 -16.62 -7.93 9.16
N GLY A 274 -16.88 -6.94 8.31
CA GLY A 274 -17.87 -5.89 8.56
C GLY A 274 -17.36 -4.70 9.37
N ALA A 275 -16.06 -4.60 9.70
CA ALA A 275 -15.56 -3.39 10.34
C ALA A 275 -15.56 -2.22 9.33
N LEU A 276 -15.96 -1.04 9.79
CA LEU A 276 -15.98 0.17 8.96
C LEU A 276 -14.55 0.59 8.60
N GLU A 277 -14.27 0.70 7.30
CA GLU A 277 -13.00 1.24 6.80
C GLU A 277 -13.09 2.74 6.52
N PHE A 278 -14.17 3.16 5.86
CA PHE A 278 -14.52 4.57 5.72
C PHE A 278 -15.99 4.77 5.38
N ASN A 279 -16.47 5.98 5.63
CA ASN A 279 -17.70 6.53 5.07
C ASN A 279 -17.35 7.91 4.49
N GLY A 280 -17.87 8.23 3.32
CA GLY A 280 -17.63 9.52 2.69
C GLY A 280 -18.79 9.98 1.82
N LYS A 281 -18.80 11.29 1.56
CA LYS A 281 -19.70 11.93 0.61
C LYS A 281 -19.01 12.05 -0.74
N TYR A 282 -19.68 11.66 -1.81
CA TYR A 282 -19.12 11.58 -3.16
C TYR A 282 -20.04 12.24 -4.17
N ARG A 283 -19.44 12.80 -5.22
CA ARG A 283 -20.15 13.34 -6.37
C ARG A 283 -19.76 12.58 -7.62
N LEU A 284 -20.70 12.41 -8.53
CA LEU A 284 -20.40 11.85 -9.83
C LEU A 284 -19.49 12.81 -10.60
N ALA A 285 -18.35 12.31 -11.09
CA ALA A 285 -17.35 13.11 -11.78
C ALA A 285 -17.79 13.53 -13.20
N SER A 286 -18.74 12.80 -13.80
CA SER A 286 -19.27 13.07 -15.15
C SER A 286 -20.69 13.61 -15.12
N GLU A 287 -21.08 14.36 -16.15
CA GLU A 287 -22.46 14.82 -16.37
C GLU A 287 -23.44 13.70 -16.79
N ASN A 288 -22.96 12.47 -17.00
CA ASN A 288 -23.82 11.34 -17.33
C ASN A 288 -24.79 11.02 -16.17
N SER A 289 -26.00 10.57 -16.48
CA SER A 289 -26.93 10.12 -15.44
C SER A 289 -26.57 8.72 -14.94
N PHE A 290 -26.26 8.60 -13.66
CA PHE A 290 -26.22 7.34 -12.92
C PHE A 290 -27.55 7.15 -12.18
N ASN A 291 -28.18 5.98 -12.33
CA ASN A 291 -29.41 5.66 -11.61
C ASN A 291 -29.17 4.53 -10.60
N ILE A 292 -29.14 4.85 -9.31
CA ILE A 292 -28.87 3.88 -8.24
C ILE A 292 -29.91 2.75 -8.15
N LEU A 293 -31.13 2.96 -8.67
CA LEU A 293 -32.21 1.96 -8.66
C LEU A 293 -32.07 0.91 -9.76
N VAL A 294 -31.19 1.13 -10.74
CA VAL A 294 -30.90 0.19 -11.83
C VAL A 294 -29.67 -0.65 -11.45
N PRO A 295 -29.62 -1.95 -11.77
CA PRO A 295 -28.47 -2.80 -11.46
C PRO A 295 -27.13 -2.18 -11.88
N PHE A 296 -26.16 -2.22 -10.98
CA PHE A 296 -24.81 -1.71 -11.18
C PHE A 296 -23.79 -2.59 -10.46
N GLN A 297 -22.52 -2.45 -10.81
CA GLN A 297 -21.43 -3.18 -10.18
C GLN A 297 -20.28 -2.24 -9.78
N VAL A 298 -19.88 -2.24 -8.51
CA VAL A 298 -18.65 -1.59 -8.06
C VAL A 298 -17.45 -2.30 -8.70
N THR A 299 -16.53 -1.53 -9.28
CA THR A 299 -15.39 -2.02 -10.05
C THR A 299 -14.07 -1.36 -9.64
N TYR A 300 -13.01 -1.73 -10.32
CA TYR A 300 -11.65 -1.25 -10.08
C TYR A 300 -11.34 0.04 -10.86
N LEU A 301 -10.59 0.99 -10.30
CA LEU A 301 -10.16 1.07 -8.89
C LEU A 301 -11.23 1.78 -8.05
N SER A 302 -11.44 1.28 -6.83
CA SER A 302 -12.29 1.93 -5.83
C SER A 302 -11.57 2.01 -4.49
N HIS A 303 -11.45 3.22 -3.96
CA HIS A 303 -10.78 3.57 -2.71
C HIS A 303 -11.38 4.86 -2.15
N PHE A 304 -10.80 5.45 -1.10
CA PHE A 304 -11.43 6.57 -0.40
C PHE A 304 -11.61 7.83 -1.27
N GLU A 305 -10.64 8.18 -2.12
CA GLU A 305 -10.77 9.38 -2.96
C GLU A 305 -11.75 9.20 -4.11
N LYS A 306 -11.89 7.97 -4.62
CA LYS A 306 -12.79 7.69 -5.73
C LYS A 306 -13.31 6.26 -5.76
N VAL A 307 -14.54 6.11 -6.22
CA VAL A 307 -15.22 4.82 -6.38
C VAL A 307 -15.68 4.68 -7.83
N SER A 308 -15.35 3.55 -8.45
CA SER A 308 -15.70 3.25 -9.84
C SER A 308 -16.87 2.27 -9.88
N VAL A 309 -17.85 2.52 -10.74
CA VAL A 309 -19.04 1.68 -10.93
C VAL A 309 -19.29 1.45 -12.42
N VAL A 310 -19.73 0.24 -12.77
CA VAL A 310 -20.24 -0.08 -14.12
C VAL A 310 -21.76 -0.24 -14.06
N GLN A 311 -22.47 0.44 -14.96
CA GLN A 311 -23.91 0.28 -15.17
C GLN A 311 -24.19 0.32 -16.67
N ASN A 312 -24.89 -0.69 -17.20
CA ASN A 312 -25.21 -0.80 -18.63
C ASN A 312 -24.00 -0.56 -19.55
N THR A 313 -22.89 -1.26 -19.28
CA THR A 313 -21.57 -1.14 -19.96
C THR A 313 -20.87 0.23 -19.91
N LYS A 314 -21.46 1.22 -19.23
CA LYS A 314 -20.84 2.52 -18.98
C LYS A 314 -20.13 2.54 -17.63
N SER A 315 -18.99 3.21 -17.58
CA SER A 315 -18.23 3.45 -16.35
C SER A 315 -18.60 4.80 -15.75
N PHE A 316 -18.79 4.82 -14.44
CA PHE A 316 -19.11 5.98 -13.63
C PHE A 316 -18.04 6.10 -12.54
N GLU A 317 -17.49 7.30 -12.35
CA GLU A 317 -16.52 7.58 -11.28
C GLU A 317 -17.15 8.56 -10.29
N PHE A 318 -17.10 8.21 -9.02
CA PHE A 318 -17.57 9.02 -7.91
C PHE A 318 -16.35 9.56 -7.18
N SER A 319 -16.21 10.87 -7.11
CA SER A 319 -15.09 11.54 -6.43
C SER A 319 -15.50 12.02 -5.05
N ASN A 320 -14.66 11.76 -4.05
CA ASN A 320 -14.92 12.14 -2.67
C ASN A 320 -14.88 13.67 -2.51
N CYS A 321 -15.92 14.24 -1.91
CA CYS A 321 -16.06 15.69 -1.73
C CYS A 321 -15.02 16.26 -0.74
N ASN A 322 -14.48 15.46 0.17
CA ASN A 322 -13.50 15.90 1.17
C ASN A 322 -12.05 15.89 0.65
N HIS A 323 -11.81 15.42 -0.58
CA HIS A 323 -10.47 15.33 -1.17
C HIS A 323 -9.79 16.71 -1.33
N PHE A 324 -10.55 17.80 -1.41
CA PHE A 324 -10.00 19.15 -1.54
C PHE A 324 -9.30 19.71 -0.28
N VAL A 325 -9.30 19.00 0.85
CA VAL A 325 -8.78 19.54 2.13
C VAL A 325 -7.41 18.99 2.54
N LEU A 326 -6.86 17.99 1.84
CA LEU A 326 -5.59 17.34 2.23
C LEU A 326 -4.39 17.66 1.33
N ALA A 327 -4.53 18.59 0.37
CA ALA A 327 -3.42 19.11 -0.43
C ALA A 327 -2.90 20.41 0.18
N ILE A 328 -2.26 20.33 1.35
CA ILE A 328 -1.50 21.45 1.95
C ILE A 328 -0.18 20.92 2.49
#